data_AF-A0A915LDV3-F1
#
_entry.id   AF-A0A915LDV3-F1
#
_cell.length_a   1.000
_cell.length_b   1.000
_cell.length_c   1.000
_cell.angle_alpha   90.00
_cell.angle_beta   90.00
_cell.angle_gamma   90.00
#
_symmetry.space_group_name_H-M   'P 1'
#
loop_
_entity.id
_entity.type
_entity.pdbx_description
1 polymer ?
#
loop_
_entity_poly.entity_id
_entity_poly.type
_entity_poly.pdbx_seq_one_letter_code
_entity_poly.pdbx_strand_id
1 'polypeptide(L)' 'LSEMTEPTESDDCVCLVLEGEMYYDIEFEDEKWLRIHLQRGDLIIVPKGIFYRSTVTPTNFVKIQRFNKLRQTSNG' A
#
# COMPACT_ATOMS: atom_id res chain seq x y z
N LEU A 1 -4.43 2.53 17.33
CA LEU A 1 -3.39 2.98 16.38
C LEU A 1 -2.50 1.85 15.88
N SER A 2 -2.43 0.69 16.54
CA SER A 2 -1.65 -0.49 16.09
C SER A 2 -2.27 -1.29 14.93
N GLU A 3 -3.52 -0.99 14.54
CA GLU A 3 -4.24 -1.70 13.46
C GLU A 3 -4.04 -1.10 12.06
N MET A 4 -3.32 0.03 11.94
CA MET A 4 -3.11 0.71 10.66
C MET A 4 -1.69 0.55 10.11
N THR A 5 -0.87 -0.24 10.79
CA THR A 5 0.54 -0.44 10.43
C THR A 5 0.71 -1.88 9.99
N GLU A 6 0.90 -2.12 8.70
CA GLU A 6 1.39 -3.42 8.23
C GLU A 6 2.85 -3.52 8.72
N PRO A 7 3.18 -4.47 9.62
CA PRO A 7 4.53 -4.57 10.16
C PRO A 7 5.45 -5.07 9.05
N THR A 8 6.22 -4.16 8.45
CA THR A 8 7.32 -4.42 7.52
C THR A 8 7.10 -5.68 6.69
N GLU A 9 6.21 -5.59 5.70
CA GLU A 9 5.97 -6.70 4.78
C GLU A 9 7.31 -7.19 4.21
N SER A 10 7.51 -8.51 4.23
CA SER A 10 8.69 -9.15 3.61
C SER A 10 8.76 -8.94 2.10
N ASP A 11 7.68 -8.43 1.52
CA ASP A 11 7.41 -8.28 0.11
C ASP A 11 6.99 -6.85 -0.23
N ASP A 12 6.96 -6.53 -1.52
CA ASP A 12 6.56 -5.21 -1.99
C ASP A 12 5.03 -5.08 -1.92
N CYS A 13 4.52 -3.93 -1.49
CA CYS A 13 3.10 -3.64 -1.55
C CYS A 13 2.74 -3.18 -2.97
N VAL A 14 1.95 -3.98 -3.69
CA VAL A 14 1.53 -3.66 -5.06
C VAL A 14 0.01 -3.58 -5.11
N CYS A 15 -0.52 -2.41 -5.45
CA CYS A 15 -1.94 -2.09 -5.32
C CYS A 15 -2.45 -1.29 -6.53
N LEU A 16 -3.49 -1.79 -7.20
CA LEU A 16 -4.23 -1.09 -8.26
C LEU A 16 -5.59 -0.63 -7.73
N VAL A 17 -5.93 0.65 -7.89
CA VAL A 17 -7.25 1.18 -7.54
C VAL A 17 -8.23 0.89 -8.67
N LEU A 18 -9.23 0.05 -8.38
CA LEU A 18 -10.28 -0.31 -9.34
C LEU A 18 -11.43 0.70 -9.33
N GLU A 19 -11.81 1.17 -8.14
CA GLU A 19 -12.89 2.14 -7.89
C GLU A 19 -12.60 2.95 -6.61
N GLY A 20 -13.18 4.15 -6.49
CA GLY A 20 -12.97 5.02 -5.33
C GLY A 20 -11.59 5.66 -5.28
N GLU A 21 -11.16 6.04 -4.08
CA GLU A 21 -9.90 6.76 -3.86
C GLU A 21 -9.33 6.55 -2.45
N MET A 22 -8.01 6.68 -2.32
CA MET A 22 -7.32 6.53 -1.04
C MET A 22 -6.03 7.36 -0.96
N TYR A 23 -5.52 7.54 0.26
CA TYR A 23 -4.21 8.09 0.52
C TYR A 23 -3.21 6.99 0.90
N TYR A 24 -2.02 7.07 0.33
CA TYR A 24 -0.81 6.41 0.83
C TYR A 24 0.13 7.46 1.38
N ASP A 25 0.54 7.33 2.65
CA ASP A 25 1.61 8.14 3.21
C ASP A 25 2.87 7.28 3.23
N ILE A 26 3.94 7.78 2.60
CA ILE A 26 5.27 7.14 2.57
C ILE A 26 6.22 7.95 3.45
N GLU A 27 6.89 7.31 4.40
CA GLU A 27 7.94 7.96 5.19
C GLU A 27 9.22 8.02 4.36
N PHE A 28 9.82 9.20 4.23
CA PHE A 28 11.04 9.40 3.42
C PHE A 28 12.25 9.91 4.21
N GLU A 29 12.01 10.55 5.35
CA GLU A 29 13.00 10.95 6.36
C GLU A 29 12.30 10.83 7.73
N ASP A 30 13.05 10.71 8.82
CA ASP A 30 12.50 10.56 10.18
C ASP A 30 11.32 11.53 10.42
N GLU A 31 10.12 10.95 10.60
CA GLU A 31 8.85 11.64 10.85
C GLU A 31 8.32 12.54 9.71
N LYS A 32 8.92 12.50 8.52
CA LYS A 32 8.45 13.22 7.32
C LYS A 32 7.74 12.30 6.35
N TRP A 33 6.56 12.76 5.91
CA TRP A 33 5.61 11.96 5.14
C TRP A 33 5.32 12.61 3.78
N LEU A 34 5.41 11.82 2.72
CA LEU A 34 4.88 12.13 1.40
C LEU A 34 3.50 11.49 1.27
N ARG A 35 2.45 12.30 1.12
CA ARG A 35 1.09 11.83 0.85
C ARG A 35 0.84 11.72 -0.65
N ILE A 36 0.43 10.54 -1.09
CA ILE A 36 0.05 10.21 -2.46
C ILE A 36 -1.46 9.99 -2.47
N HIS A 37 -2.19 10.74 -3.29
CA HIS A 37 -3.62 10.55 -3.53
C HIS A 37 -3.79 9.63 -4.73
N LEU A 38 -4.33 8.44 -4.49
CA LEU A 38 -4.59 7.43 -5.52
C LEU A 38 -6.06 7.42 -5.88
N GLN A 39 -6.33 7.38 -7.18
CA GLN A 39 -7.67 7.33 -7.77
C GLN A 39 -7.78 6.14 -8.72
N ARG A 40 -9.00 5.85 -9.19
CA ARG A 40 -9.27 4.77 -10.14
C ARG A 40 -8.29 4.78 -11.31
N GLY A 41 -7.62 3.64 -11.51
CA GLY A 41 -6.62 3.44 -12.56
C GLY A 41 -5.18 3.56 -12.09
N ASP A 42 -4.94 4.13 -10.90
CA ASP A 42 -3.60 4.26 -10.36
C ASP A 42 -3.07 2.93 -9.81
N LEU A 43 -1.87 2.57 -10.24
CA LEU A 43 -1.08 1.48 -9.70
C LEU A 43 0.06 2.07 -8.86
N ILE A 44 0.10 1.72 -7.58
CA ILE A 44 1.23 2.01 -6.70
C ILE A 44 2.03 0.75 -6.41
N ILE A 45 3.35 0.91 -6.37
CA ILE A 45 4.30 -0.09 -5.89
C ILE A 45 5.10 0.58 -4.77
N VAL A 46 4.94 0.09 -3.55
CA VAL A 46 5.78 0.48 -2.41
C VAL A 46 6.80 -0.64 -2.19
N PRO A 47 8.10 -0.39 -2.42
CA PRO A 47 9.13 -1.39 -2.22
C PRO A 47 9.16 -1.89 -0.78
N LYS A 48 9.52 -3.16 -0.59
CA LYS A 48 9.76 -3.73 0.75
C LYS A 48 10.75 -2.89 1.55
N GLY A 49 10.54 -2.83 2.86
CA GLY A 49 11.41 -2.09 3.78
C GLY A 49 11.18 -0.57 3.82
N ILE A 50 10.21 -0.04 3.07
CA ILE A 50 9.75 1.33 3.20
C ILE A 50 8.57 1.37 4.18
N PHE A 51 8.58 2.29 5.14
CA PHE A 51 7.46 2.48 6.05
C PHE A 51 6.36 3.27 5.34
N TYR A 52 5.15 2.70 5.32
CA TYR A 52 3.97 3.35 4.76
C TYR A 52 2.74 3.08 5.61
N ARG A 53 1.75 3.95 5.46
CA ARG A 53 0.40 3.74 5.96
C ARG A 53 -0.60 4.14 4.89
N SER A 54 -1.79 3.59 4.98
CA SER A 54 -2.86 3.93 4.05
C SER A 54 -4.17 4.25 4.77
N THR A 55 -5.00 5.07 4.15
CA THR A 55 -6.35 5.38 4.64
C THR A 55 -7.25 5.76 3.45
N VAL A 56 -8.54 5.52 3.58
CA VAL A 56 -9.52 6.00 2.60
C VAL A 56 -9.59 7.53 2.65
N THR A 57 -9.95 8.18 1.54
CA THR A 57 -10.26 9.61 1.58
C THR A 57 -11.60 9.84 2.30
N PRO A 58 -12.04 11.10 2.52
CA PRO A 58 -13.36 11.41 3.09
C PRO A 58 -14.56 10.86 2.30
N THR A 59 -14.37 10.39 1.05
CA THR A 59 -15.41 9.65 0.31
C THR A 59 -15.69 8.27 0.90
N ASN A 60 -14.82 7.79 1.81
CA ASN A 60 -14.95 6.57 2.60
C ASN A 60 -15.13 5.29 1.77
N PHE A 61 -14.68 5.29 0.51
CA PHE A 61 -14.80 4.13 -0.36
C PHE A 61 -13.59 3.98 -1.26
N VAL A 62 -13.02 2.78 -1.26
CA VAL A 62 -12.03 2.34 -2.24
C VAL A 62 -12.19 0.84 -2.48
N LYS A 63 -12.00 0.42 -3.72
CA LYS A 63 -11.87 -0.98 -4.11
C LYS A 63 -10.53 -1.16 -4.80
N ILE A 64 -9.72 -2.06 -4.27
CA ILE A 64 -8.36 -2.29 -4.73
C ILE A 64 -8.12 -3.74 -5.13
N GLN A 65 -7.18 -3.95 -6.04
CA GLN A 65 -6.57 -5.25 -6.29
C GLN A 65 -5.13 -5.23 -5.76
N ARG A 66 -4.84 -6.13 -4.81
CA ARG A 66 -3.48 -6.36 -4.32
C ARG A 66 -2.81 -7.48 -5.10
N PHE A 67 -1.52 -7.34 -5.40
CA PHE A 67 -0.72 -8.35 -6.07
C PHE A 67 0.37 -8.86 -5.11
N ASN A 68 0.46 -10.19 -4.95
CA ASN A 68 1.47 -10.84 -4.12
C ASN A 68 2.42 -11.64 -5.02
N LYS A 69 3.70 -11.73 -4.63
CA LYS A 69 4.64 -12.64 -5.29
C LYS A 69 4.17 -14.08 -5.07
N LEU A 70 4.20 -14.89 -6.13
CA LEU A 70 3.99 -16.33 -6.00
C LEU A 70 5.12 -16.90 -5.13
N ARG A 71 4.77 -17.52 -4.01
CA ARG A 71 5.73 -18.33 -3.24
C ARG A 71 6.01 -19.58 -4.04
N GLN A 72 7.23 -19.70 -4.56
CA GLN A 72 7.74 -20.96 -5.12
C GLN A 72 7.75 -21.99 -3.99
N THR A 73 6.85 -22.97 -4.02
CA THR A 73 7.00 -24.15 -3.17
C THR A 73 8.11 -24.99 -3.78
N SER A 74 9.20 -25.20 -3.04
CA SER A 74 10.19 -26.20 -3.43
C SER A 74 9.51 -27.57 -3.47
N ASN A 75 9.25 -28.09 -4.65
CA ASN A 75 8.88 -29.49 -4.82
C ASN A 75 10.11 -30.32 -4.48
N GLY A 76 10.13 -30.85 -3.26
CA GLY A 76 11.00 -31.97 -2.87
C GLY A 76 10.37 -33.29 -3.29
#